data_AF-A0A1M5V018-F1
#
_entry.id   AF-A0A1M5V018-F1
#
_cell.length_a   1.000
_cell.length_b   1.000
_cell.length_c   1.000
_cell.angle_alpha   90.00
_cell.angle_beta   90.00
_cell.angle_gamma   90.00
#
_symmetry.space_group_name_H-M   'P 1'
#
loop_
_entity.id
_entity.type
_entity.pdbx_description
1 polymer ?
#
loop_
_entity_poly.entity_id
_entity_poly.type
_entity_poly.pdbx_seq_one_letter_code
_entity_poly.pdbx_strand_id
1 'polypeptide(L)'
;MEQINIIMQKDYERATLLLGDLFEIDSDIIEQINCCIQNYGIGSFFKNLKTFDFPADVAEKLNAVGMVLYGMSEESLPVAQIFKEPKGGAIYEKKL
;
A
#
# COMPACT_ATOMS: atom_id res chain seq x y z
N MET A 1 -28.74 -5.37 -9.46
CA MET A 1 -27.53 -5.42 -10.30
C MET A 1 -26.46 -4.66 -9.55
N GLU A 2 -25.41 -5.34 -9.09
CA GLU A 2 -24.22 -4.65 -8.59
C GLU A 2 -23.61 -3.86 -9.75
N GLN A 3 -23.43 -2.55 -9.57
CA GLN A 3 -22.64 -1.76 -10.50
C GLN A 3 -21.19 -2.20 -10.37
N ILE A 4 -20.68 -2.91 -11.37
CA ILE A 4 -19.25 -3.18 -11.48
C ILE A 4 -18.61 -1.87 -11.90
N ASN A 5 -18.16 -1.09 -10.92
CA ASN A 5 -17.31 0.07 -11.18
C ASN A 5 -15.94 -0.43 -11.61
N ILE A 6 -15.71 -0.45 -12.92
CA ILE A 6 -14.39 -0.74 -13.49
C ILE A 6 -13.52 0.48 -13.23
N ILE A 7 -12.63 0.39 -12.25
CA ILE A 7 -11.64 1.44 -11.99
C ILE A 7 -10.64 1.43 -13.15
N MET A 8 -10.49 2.57 -13.82
CA MET A 8 -9.57 2.72 -14.95
C MET A 8 -8.28 3.42 -14.51
N GLN A 9 -7.22 3.27 -15.29
CA GLN A 9 -5.92 3.91 -15.03
C GLN A 9 -6.03 5.42 -14.75
N LYS A 10 -6.84 6.13 -15.54
CA LYS A 10 -7.14 7.56 -15.37
C LYS A 10 -7.73 7.93 -14.00
N ASP A 11 -8.43 7.00 -13.35
CA ASP A 11 -9.04 7.25 -12.04
C ASP A 11 -7.96 7.20 -10.95
N TYR A 12 -6.97 6.32 -11.09
CA TYR A 12 -5.80 6.28 -10.22
C TYR A 12 -4.89 7.49 -10.44
N GLU A 13 -4.65 7.88 -11.69
CA GLU A 13 -3.89 9.11 -12.01
C GLU A 13 -4.55 10.32 -11.36
N ARG A 14 -5.87 10.46 -11.52
CA ARG A 14 -6.64 11.55 -10.91
C ARG A 14 -6.57 11.52 -9.38
N ALA A 15 -6.76 10.37 -8.75
CA ALA A 15 -6.68 10.24 -7.30
C ALA A 15 -5.28 10.64 -6.78
N THR A 16 -4.24 10.22 -7.50
CA THR A 16 -2.85 10.49 -7.11
C THR A 16 -2.49 11.97 -7.26
N LEU A 17 -2.97 12.63 -8.32
CA LEU A 17 -2.80 14.08 -8.47
C LEU A 17 -3.48 14.85 -7.32
N LEU A 18 -4.68 14.45 -6.92
CA LEU A 18 -5.37 15.06 -5.77
C LEU A 18 -4.60 14.86 -4.46
N LEU A 19 -3.96 13.71 -4.27
CA LEU A 19 -3.07 13.49 -3.11
C LEU A 19 -1.83 14.38 -3.20
N GLY A 20 -1.27 14.55 -4.41
CA GLY A 20 -0.18 15.47 -4.68
C GLY A 20 -0.51 16.90 -4.26
N ASP A 21 -1.64 17.41 -4.73
CA ASP A 21 -2.15 18.75 -4.41
C ASP A 21 -2.42 18.90 -2.90
N LEU A 22 -3.01 17.88 -2.27
CA LEU A 22 -3.33 17.90 -0.84
C LEU A 22 -2.08 17.92 0.05
N PHE A 23 -1.04 17.20 -0.35
CA PHE A 23 0.17 17.03 0.45
C PHE A 23 1.26 18.05 0.13
N GLU A 24 1.10 18.81 -0.95
CA GLU A 24 2.10 19.72 -1.50
C GLU A 24 3.44 18.98 -1.76
N ILE A 25 3.36 17.83 -2.45
CA ILE A 25 4.51 16.95 -2.72
C ILE A 25 4.90 16.94 -4.20
N ASP A 26 6.16 16.63 -4.47
CA ASP A 26 6.74 16.65 -5.82
C ASP A 26 6.20 15.56 -6.74
N SER A 27 6.31 15.80 -8.06
CA SER A 27 5.83 14.91 -9.13
C SER A 27 6.37 13.49 -9.03
N ASP A 28 7.60 13.32 -8.55
CA ASP A 28 8.26 12.01 -8.46
C ASP A 28 7.57 11.13 -7.40
N ILE A 29 7.16 11.73 -6.29
CA ILE A 29 6.44 11.03 -5.21
C ILE A 29 5.02 10.71 -5.66
N ILE A 30 4.38 11.62 -6.40
CA ILE A 30 3.07 11.38 -7.03
C ILE A 30 3.16 10.17 -7.97
N GLU A 31 4.18 10.09 -8.83
CA GLU A 31 4.33 8.97 -9.76
C GLU A 31 4.54 7.63 -9.03
N GLN A 32 5.32 7.63 -7.94
CA GLN A 32 5.50 6.44 -7.10
C GLN A 32 4.19 5.98 -6.46
N ILE A 33 3.40 6.90 -5.88
CA ILE A 33 2.09 6.60 -5.31
C ILE A 33 1.17 5.99 -6.38
N ASN A 34 1.14 6.56 -7.58
CA ASN A 34 0.31 6.07 -8.69
C ASN A 34 0.73 4.65 -9.09
N CYS A 35 2.04 4.40 -9.25
CA CYS A 35 2.57 3.08 -9.53
C CYS A 35 2.17 2.04 -8.46
N CYS A 36 2.29 2.39 -7.18
CA CYS A 36 1.89 1.50 -6.10
C CYS A 36 0.39 1.21 -6.12
N ILE A 37 -0.46 2.22 -6.30
CA ILE A 37 -1.91 2.02 -6.34
C ILE A 37 -2.30 1.15 -7.54
N GLN A 38 -1.69 1.34 -8.71
CA GLN A 38 -1.97 0.52 -9.89
C GLN A 38 -1.53 -0.94 -9.72
N ASN A 39 -0.39 -1.18 -9.08
CA ASN A 39 0.16 -2.53 -8.90
C ASN A 39 -0.56 -3.33 -7.81
N TYR A 40 -0.99 -2.69 -6.72
CA TYR A 40 -1.56 -3.37 -5.55
C TYR A 40 -3.07 -3.16 -5.38
N GLY A 41 -3.64 -2.16 -6.03
CA GLY A 41 -4.98 -1.64 -5.76
C GLY A 41 -5.03 -0.77 -4.51
N ILE A 42 -5.97 0.17 -4.47
CA ILE A 42 -6.05 1.20 -3.43
C ILE A 42 -6.20 0.63 -2.00
N GLY A 43 -6.97 -0.44 -1.82
CA GLY A 43 -7.18 -1.05 -0.50
C GLY A 43 -5.92 -1.75 0.03
N SER A 44 -5.19 -2.46 -0.83
CA SER A 44 -3.93 -3.10 -0.44
C SER A 44 -2.81 -2.08 -0.26
N PHE A 45 -2.82 -1.00 -1.05
CA PHE A 45 -1.89 0.12 -0.90
C PHE A 45 -1.96 0.70 0.52
N PHE A 46 -3.14 1.12 0.98
CA PHE A 46 -3.27 1.68 2.33
C PHE A 46 -2.97 0.68 3.45
N LYS A 47 -3.31 -0.60 3.28
CA LYS A 47 -3.00 -1.65 4.27
C LYS A 47 -1.49 -1.93 4.42
N ASN A 48 -0.71 -1.70 3.37
CA ASN A 48 0.71 -2.01 3.33
C ASN A 48 1.60 -0.75 3.28
N LEU A 49 1.09 0.41 3.71
CA LEU A 49 1.84 1.68 3.66
C LEU A 49 3.24 1.59 4.28
N LYS A 50 3.38 0.87 5.39
CA LYS A 50 4.65 0.68 6.11
C LYS A 50 5.70 -0.15 5.34
N THR A 51 5.31 -0.85 4.27
CA THR A 51 6.23 -1.64 3.45
C THR A 51 6.81 -0.88 2.27
N PHE A 52 6.25 0.29 1.94
CA PHE A 52 6.77 1.15 0.89
C PHE A 52 7.81 2.12 1.45
N ASP A 53 8.82 2.43 0.65
CA ASP A 53 9.93 3.30 1.03
C ASP A 53 9.61 4.78 0.75
N PHE A 54 8.48 5.25 1.29
CA PHE A 54 8.09 6.67 1.18
C PHE A 54 8.80 7.51 2.25
N PRO A 55 9.04 8.80 1.97
CA PRO A 55 9.42 9.75 3.00
C PRO A 55 8.44 9.71 4.18
N ALA A 56 8.96 9.85 5.40
CA ALA A 56 8.18 9.66 6.62
C ALA A 56 6.95 10.59 6.70
N ASP A 57 7.09 11.83 6.25
CA ASP A 57 6.01 12.82 6.21
C ASP A 57 4.91 12.43 5.20
N VAL A 58 5.30 11.90 4.04
CA VAL A 58 4.38 11.41 3.01
C VAL A 58 3.63 10.18 3.52
N ALA A 59 4.34 9.25 4.16
CA ALA A 59 3.75 8.05 4.74
C ALA A 59 2.72 8.39 5.83
N GLU A 60 3.01 9.38 6.68
CA GLU A 60 2.09 9.86 7.73
C GLU A 60 0.82 10.49 7.12
N LYS A 61 0.98 11.37 6.12
CA LYS A 61 -0.14 11.99 5.39
C LYS A 61 -1.03 10.95 4.69
N LEU A 62 -0.41 9.97 4.02
CA LEU A 62 -1.14 8.85 3.39
C LEU A 62 -1.87 8.00 4.43
N ASN A 63 -1.23 7.72 5.57
CA ASN A 63 -1.87 6.99 6.65
C ASN A 63 -3.13 7.75 7.14
N ALA A 64 -3.03 9.05 7.37
CA ALA A 64 -4.18 9.87 7.77
C ALA A 64 -5.33 9.83 6.75
N VAL A 65 -5.05 9.89 5.44
CA VAL A 65 -6.06 9.71 4.40
C VAL A 65 -6.70 8.32 4.46
N GLY A 66 -5.87 7.28 4.64
CA GLY A 66 -6.35 5.91 4.82
C GLY A 66 -7.30 5.76 6.01
N MET A 67 -6.99 6.41 7.13
CA MET A 67 -7.85 6.42 8.33
C MET A 67 -9.20 7.07 8.03
N VAL A 68 -9.23 8.21 7.33
CA VAL A 68 -10.47 8.92 6.98
C VAL A 68 -11.33 8.12 5.99
N LEU A 69 -10.72 7.56 4.95
CA LEU A 69 -11.46 6.87 3.88
C LEU A 69 -11.98 5.50 4.29
N TYR A 70 -11.21 4.76 5.09
CA TYR A 70 -11.52 3.37 5.44
C TYR A 70 -11.92 3.17 6.90
N GLY A 71 -11.95 4.24 7.71
CA GLY A 71 -12.17 4.12 9.15
C GLY A 71 -11.12 3.25 9.83
N MET A 72 -9.94 3.11 9.23
CA MET A 72 -8.85 2.32 9.79
C MET A 72 -8.36 3.05 11.05
N SER A 73 -8.76 2.60 12.23
CA SER A 73 -8.14 3.03 13.48
C SER A 73 -6.70 2.54 13.53
N GLU A 74 -5.85 3.15 14.36
CA GLU A 74 -4.45 2.70 14.57
C GLU A 74 -4.34 1.20 14.90
N GLU A 75 -5.39 0.60 15.47
CA GLU A 75 -5.48 -0.82 15.82
C GLU A 75 -5.75 -1.77 14.62
N SER A 76 -6.11 -1.23 13.45
CA SER A 76 -6.46 -2.01 12.24
C SER A 76 -5.33 -2.13 11.22
N LEU A 77 -4.20 -1.47 11.45
CA LEU A 77 -2.99 -1.72 10.70
C LEU A 77 -2.52 -3.14 11.04
N PRO A 78 -2.27 -4.03 10.05
CA PRO A 78 -1.77 -5.35 10.35
C PRO A 78 -0.43 -5.18 11.09
N VAL A 79 -0.41 -5.55 12.37
CA VAL A 79 0.82 -5.87 13.09
C VAL A 79 1.55 -6.85 12.19
N ALA A 80 2.70 -6.41 11.67
CA ALA A 80 3.65 -7.15 10.86
C ALA A 80 3.21 -8.59 10.60
N GLN A 81 2.71 -8.89 9.40
CA GLN A 81 2.78 -10.27 8.93
C GLN A 81 4.27 -10.60 8.87
N ILE A 82 4.75 -11.25 9.93
CA ILE A 82 6.05 -11.86 10.05
C ILE A 82 6.24 -12.64 8.75
N PHE A 83 7.15 -12.16 7.90
CA PHE A 83 7.67 -12.93 6.78
C PHE A 83 8.22 -14.23 7.39
N LYS A 84 7.47 -15.32 7.28
CA LYS A 84 8.07 -16.64 7.39
C LYS A 84 8.88 -16.80 6.12
N GLU A 85 10.20 -16.62 6.25
CA GLU A 85 11.15 -17.06 5.23
C GLU A 85 10.79 -18.48 4.77
N PRO A 86 10.84 -18.79 3.47
CA PRO A 86 10.75 -20.16 3.02
C PRO A 86 12.02 -20.87 3.48
N LYS A 87 11.94 -21.62 4.59
CA LYS A 87 13.02 -22.51 5.01
C LYS A 87 13.17 -23.63 3.98
N GLY A 88 13.99 -23.39 2.97
CA GLY A 88 14.69 -24.44 2.23
C GLY A 88 15.81 -25.01 3.09
N GLY A 89 15.86 -26.33 3.23
CA GLY A 89 16.93 -27.02 3.93
C GLY A 89 16.63 -28.50 4.12
N ALA A 90 17.12 -29.31 3.20
CA ALA A 90 17.01 -30.77 3.20
C ALA A 90 17.53 -31.40 4.50
N ILE A 91 16.78 -32.36 5.04
CA ILE A 91 17.29 -33.28 6.06
C ILE A 91 17.66 -34.58 5.33
N TYR A 92 18.95 -34.86 5.24
CA TYR A 92 19.47 -36.17 4.86
C TYR A 92 19.29 -37.10 6.06
N GLU A 93 18.48 -38.16 5.93
CA GLU A 93 18.45 -39.25 6.89
C GLU A 93 19.77 -40.04 6.80
N LYS A 94 20.62 -39.96 7.83
CA LYS A 94 21.59 -41.01 8.11
C LYS A 94 20.91 -42.05 9.00
N LYS A 95 20.57 -43.20 8.44
CA LYS A 95 20.34 -44.42 9.23
C LYS A 95 21.68 -44.92 9.77
N LEU A 96 21.70 -45.19 11.08
CA LEU A 96 22.75 -45.92 11.79
C LEU A 96 22.93 -47.33 11.22
#